data_AF-A0A538H175-F1
#
_entry.id   AF-A0A538H175-F1
#
_cell.length_a   1.000
_cell.length_b   1.000
_cell.length_c   1.000
_cell.angle_alpha   90.00
_cell.angle_beta   90.00
_cell.angle_gamma   90.00
#
_symmetry.space_group_name_H-M   'P 1'
#
loop_
_entity.id
_entity.type
_entity.pdbx_description
1 polymer ?
#
loop_
_entity_poly.entity_id
_entity_poly.type
_entity_poly.pdbx_seq_one_letter_code
_entity_poly.pdbx_strand_id
1 'polypeptide(L)' 'MAAEHQEGRSTDGFSEAVRHALDQAAQKAPGKKLTFRVVDHYGEYSANPGTINFIVRVAVDT' A
#
# COMPACT_ATOMS: atom_id res chain seq x y z
N MET A 1 -8.34 -18.46 -3.70
CA MET A 1 -7.78 -17.41 -4.58
C MET A 1 -6.51 -16.95 -3.91
N ALA A 2 -5.39 -16.87 -4.63
CA ALA A 2 -4.13 -16.42 -4.03
C ALA A 2 -4.23 -14.91 -3.83
N ALA A 3 -4.19 -14.44 -2.58
CA ALA A 3 -4.21 -13.02 -2.30
C ALA A 3 -2.91 -12.40 -2.83
N GLU A 4 -3.03 -11.46 -3.77
CA GLU A 4 -1.87 -10.75 -4.29
C GLU A 4 -1.45 -9.70 -3.27
N HIS A 5 -0.19 -9.75 -2.86
CA HIS A 5 0.36 -8.76 -1.94
C HIS A 5 0.88 -7.56 -2.73
N GLN A 6 0.40 -6.37 -2.37
CA GLN A 6 0.86 -5.10 -2.92
C GLN A 6 1.45 -4.27 -1.79
N GLU A 7 2.50 -3.52 -2.09
CA GLU A 7 3.15 -2.63 -1.14
C GLU A 7 3.08 -1.22 -1.66
N GLY A 8 2.59 -0.32 -0.82
CA GLY A 8 2.57 1.10 -1.09
C GLY A 8 3.40 1.85 -0.07
N ARG A 9 3.97 2.96 -0.51
CA ARG A 9 4.87 3.78 0.28
C ARG A 9 4.48 5.24 0.13
N SER A 10 4.47 5.99 1.23
CA SER A 10 4.18 7.43 1.19
C SER A 10 4.86 8.13 2.34
N THR A 11 5.25 9.39 2.15
CA THR A 11 5.70 10.28 3.23
C THR A 11 4.57 11.03 3.91
N ASP A 12 3.37 11.00 3.34
CA ASP A 12 2.19 11.76 3.77
C ASP A 12 1.33 10.99 4.78
N GLY A 13 1.47 9.67 4.85
CA GLY A 13 0.82 8.83 5.85
C GLY A 13 0.48 7.42 5.38
N PHE A 14 0.00 6.59 6.31
CA PHE A 14 -0.42 5.22 6.02
C PHE A 14 -1.59 5.12 5.03
N SER A 15 -2.54 6.05 5.07
CA SER A 15 -3.68 6.04 4.14
C SER A 15 -3.25 6.26 2.69
N GLU A 16 -2.27 7.15 2.46
CA GLU A 16 -1.71 7.37 1.13
C GLU A 16 -0.87 6.19 0.66
N ALA A 17 -0.12 5.55 1.56
CA ALA A 17 0.56 4.29 1.26
C ALA A 17 -0.43 3.18 0.88
N VAL A 18 -1.57 3.02 1.58
CA VAL A 18 -2.63 2.10 1.18
C VAL A 18 -3.16 2.44 -0.21
N ARG A 19 -3.45 3.71 -0.47
CA ARG A 19 -3.96 4.17 -1.77
C ARG A 19 -3.00 3.79 -2.90
N HIS A 20 -1.70 4.03 -2.73
CA HIS A 20 -0.69 3.68 -3.74
C HIS A 20 -0.64 2.17 -4.00
N ALA A 21 -0.77 1.34 -2.95
CA ALA A 21 -0.83 -0.12 -3.10
C ALA A 21 -2.09 -0.58 -3.86
N LEU A 22 -3.24 0.07 -3.61
CA LEU A 22 -4.49 -0.22 -4.31
C LEU A 22 -4.50 0.30 -5.74
N ASP A 23 -3.89 1.45 -6.02
CA ASP A 23 -3.73 1.98 -7.37
C ASP A 23 -2.94 0.99 -8.24
N GLN A 24 -1.88 0.38 -7.70
CA GLN A 24 -1.13 -0.69 -8.38
C GLN A 24 -1.99 -1.94 -8.63
N ALA A 25 -2.86 -2.31 -7.70
CA ALA A 25 -3.79 -3.43 -7.91
C ALA A 25 -4.86 -3.12 -8.97
N ALA A 26 -5.41 -1.91 -8.95
CA ALA A 26 -6.42 -1.46 -9.90
C ALA A 26 -5.89 -1.41 -11.33
N GLN A 27 -4.61 -1.06 -11.52
CA GLN A 27 -3.96 -1.12 -12.83
C GLN A 27 -3.86 -2.55 -13.38
N LYS A 28 -3.70 -3.56 -12.52
CA LYS A 28 -3.66 -4.97 -12.92
C LYS A 28 -5.06 -5.57 -13.17
N ALA A 29 -6.09 -5.03 -12.52
CA ALA A 29 -7.46 -5.52 -12.60
C ALA A 29 -8.48 -4.38 -12.85
N PRO A 30 -8.43 -3.72 -14.02
CA PRO A 30 -9.27 -2.57 -14.29
C PRO A 30 -10.76 -2.92 -14.27
N GLY A 31 -11.56 -2.09 -13.60
CA GLY A 31 -13.02 -2.23 -13.52
C GLY A 31 -13.51 -3.34 -12.59
N LYS A 32 -12.62 -4.06 -11.90
CA LYS A 32 -13.01 -5.04 -10.89
C LYS A 32 -13.14 -4.39 -9.51
N LYS A 33 -14.03 -4.96 -8.68
CA LYS A 33 -14.13 -4.58 -7.27
C LYS A 33 -12.95 -5.18 -6.52
N LEU A 34 -12.11 -4.33 -5.95
CA LEU A 34 -11.00 -4.74 -5.11
C LEU A 34 -11.46 -4.79 -3.65
N THR A 35 -11.21 -5.92 -2.98
CA THR A 35 -11.27 -6.01 -1.52
C THR A 35 -9.85 -6.14 -1.01
N PHE A 36 -9.50 -5.45 0.08
CA PHE A 36 -8.15 -5.48 0.61
C PHE A 36 -8.12 -5.66 2.12
N ARG A 37 -7.00 -6.21 2.61
CA ARG A 37 -6.65 -6.25 4.03
C ARG A 37 -5.23 -5.78 4.20
N VAL A 38 -5.01 -4.87 5.14
CA VAL A 38 -3.65 -4.52 5.57
C VAL A 38 -3.08 -5.72 6.31
N VAL A 39 -1.98 -6.27 5.80
CA VAL A 39 -1.28 -7.41 6.41
C VAL A 39 -0.13 -6.95 7.29
N ASP A 40 0.46 -5.80 6.96
CA ASP A 40 1.55 -5.22 7.73
C ASP A 40 1.62 -3.70 7.50
N HIS A 41 2.04 -2.96 8.53
CA HIS A 41 2.26 -1.53 8.47
C HIS A 41 3.46 -1.12 9.33
N TYR A 42 4.41 -0.43 8.73
CA TYR A 42 5.61 0.04 9.43
C TYR A 42 6.11 1.32 8.78
N GLY A 43 7.09 1.97 9.41
CA GLY A 43 7.67 3.19 8.89
C GLY A 43 9.17 3.22 9.05
N GLU A 44 9.83 3.87 8.10
CA GLU A 44 11.27 4.16 8.15
C GLU A 44 11.46 5.65 8.34
N TYR A 45 12.18 6.05 9.41
CA TYR A 45 12.53 7.44 9.63
C TYR A 45 13.91 7.74 9.04
N SER A 46 13.99 8.74 8.16
CA SER A 46 15.23 9.31 7.67
C SER A 46 15.53 10.62 8.39
N ALA A 47 16.63 10.65 9.15
CA ALA A 47 17.05 11.84 9.90
C ALA A 47 17.49 13.02 9.02
N ASN A 48 17.80 12.77 7.74
CA ASN A 48 18.10 13.80 6.75
C ASN A 48 17.53 13.35 5.40
N PRO A 49 16.39 13.90 4.93
CA PRO A 49 15.85 15.24 5.21
C PRO A 49 14.84 15.37 6.38
N GLY A 50 14.72 14.38 7.28
CA GLY A 50 13.75 14.45 8.38
C GLY A 50 12.35 13.98 7.97
N THR A 51 12.28 12.89 7.20
CA THR A 51 11.03 12.36 6.66
C THR A 51 10.73 10.97 7.21
N ILE A 52 9.45 10.65 7.36
CA ILE A 52 8.99 9.28 7.66
C ILE A 52 8.45 8.70 6.37
N ASN A 53 8.97 7.56 5.94
CA ASN A 53 8.37 6.77 4.87
C ASN A 53 7.44 5.74 5.50
N PHE A 54 6.15 5.94 5.35
CA PHE A 54 5.11 4.99 5.74
C PHE A 54 5.01 3.90 4.69
N ILE A 55 5.14 2.65 5.10
CA ILE A 55 5.13 1.48 4.23
C ILE A 55 3.97 0.60 4.68
N VAL A 56 3.09 0.27 3.73
CA VAL A 56 1.93 -0.59 3.99
C VAL A 56 1.90 -1.72 3.00
N ARG A 57 1.78 -2.93 3.51
CA ARG A 57 1.53 -4.11 2.70
C ARG A 57 0.07 -4.50 2.81
N VAL A 58 -0.60 -4.62 1.67
CA VAL A 58 -2.00 -5.05 1.56
C VAL A 58 -2.09 -6.37 0.80
N ALA A 59 -2.95 -7.26 1.26
CA ALA A 59 -3.43 -8.40 0.49
C ALA A 59 -4.68 -7.96 -0.27
N VAL A 60 -4.70 -8.14 -1.59
CA VAL A 60 -5.82 -7.74 -2.45
C VAL A 60 -6.49 -8.97 -3.06
N ASP A 61 -7.82 -9.01 -2.97
CA ASP A 61 -8.70 -9.98 -3.60
C ASP A 61 -9.55 -9.26 -4.66
N THR A 62 -9.59 -9.82 -5.88
CA THR A 62 -10.29 -9.28 -7.07
C THR A 62 -11.41 -10.18 -7.55
#